data_AF-A0A950K9D4-F1
#
_entry.id   AF-A0A950K9D4-F1
#
_cell.length_a   1.000
_cell.length_b   1.000
_cell.length_c   1.000
_cell.angle_alpha   90.00
_cell.angle_beta   90.00
_cell.angle_gamma   90.00
#
_symmetry.space_group_name_H-M   'P 1'
#
loop_
_entity.id
_entity.type
_entity.pdbx_description
1 polymer ?
#
loop_
_entity_poly.entity_id
_entity_poly.type
_entity_poly.pdbx_seq_one_letter_code
_entity_poly.pdbx_strand_id
1 'polypeptide(L)'
;MAATKVGLPNNGQTAHYDISYDSTLPNGMALAAGLIAACEQDFALMKDWFGGIDLIYSYPIPVLIANATGGASWQTPTGAEVAFGWSPPVTVNANNPNAAPPGLTDQPTYIRFLLVAEMTEMFMASKDNGWFVSSGLFDSGDEGSKGEGLSRFLAVQFLLATGLGTLPPSNARATQLWLNGGRPDAVSSAPDDHELNVTTGCTTAFIWYLSAQLGYGINAIINSGADTLAGVYQKLTGRPDAWTAFSTLVNTYYPPGSAYNPLGDNIFPVPNLSQFFAPNQITTGHGGMTLILIDRPALAEANIQLTTDDPTIVAPYPATVTVPVGQTSTAVTFISAPFDGPFPTKTVNCHASYAGRTLTVPVEIVPPRVIGVTLTPDTVVSGDIAQCTVTLDNTSVSGPVSVNLLSDAPGFATVPNPIATLAPFQTVSPSVAIDTPDIEIPFKTAHADILATYGDSSASARLTVKSRVVAGILNTLTVRPDTVTGGRSATGTVTLAEAVSVDTVVGLAAQEPGGGGLPMPWNNSSVASVPTSITIHTGNITGTFQISTTRNLSPGTRRPVRIMAGAVVTLYATLTVTT
;
A
#
# COMPACT_ATOMS: atom_id res chain seq x y z
N MET A 1 -48.43 3.77 38.32
CA MET A 1 -48.33 2.41 38.91
C MET A 1 -47.43 2.50 40.13
N ALA A 2 -47.50 1.55 41.07
CA ALA A 2 -46.87 1.75 42.39
C ALA A 2 -45.40 1.30 42.39
N ALA A 3 -44.53 2.14 42.95
CA ALA A 3 -43.19 1.76 43.37
C ALA A 3 -43.29 0.66 44.44
N THR A 4 -42.45 -0.37 44.34
CA THR A 4 -42.43 -1.50 45.26
C THR A 4 -41.01 -1.91 45.61
N LYS A 5 -40.86 -2.54 46.78
CA LYS A 5 -39.61 -3.10 47.31
C LYS A 5 -39.72 -4.60 47.59
N VAL A 6 -40.84 -5.20 47.20
CA VAL A 6 -41.15 -6.61 47.45
C VAL A 6 -40.04 -7.50 46.87
N GLY A 7 -39.49 -8.38 47.70
CA GLY A 7 -38.46 -9.32 47.29
C GLY A 7 -37.03 -8.75 47.20
N LEU A 8 -36.82 -7.47 47.48
CA LEU A 8 -35.49 -6.88 47.51
C LEU A 8 -34.72 -7.23 48.80
N PRO A 9 -33.40 -7.45 48.71
CA PRO A 9 -32.54 -7.58 49.89
C PRO A 9 -32.68 -6.35 50.80
N ASN A 10 -32.73 -6.58 52.12
CA ASN A 10 -32.86 -5.53 53.14
C ASN A 10 -33.98 -4.51 52.85
N ASN A 11 -35.08 -4.97 52.23
CA ASN A 11 -36.19 -4.11 51.81
C ASN A 11 -35.72 -2.89 50.98
N GLY A 12 -34.74 -3.08 50.09
CA GLY A 12 -34.21 -2.05 49.20
C GLY A 12 -33.19 -1.09 49.82
N GLN A 13 -32.89 -1.20 51.11
CA GLN A 13 -32.00 -0.27 51.80
C GLN A 13 -30.53 -0.69 51.75
N THR A 14 -29.66 0.26 51.42
CA THR A 14 -28.21 0.19 51.56
C THR A 14 -27.72 1.33 52.46
N ALA A 15 -26.40 1.57 52.53
CA ALA A 15 -25.88 2.67 53.33
C ALA A 15 -26.27 4.03 52.73
N HIS A 16 -26.22 4.15 51.40
CA HIS A 16 -26.47 5.41 50.70
C HIS A 16 -27.79 5.45 49.92
N TYR A 17 -28.48 4.33 49.70
CA TYR A 17 -29.66 4.28 48.82
C TYR A 17 -30.87 3.56 49.43
N ASP A 18 -32.05 4.03 49.05
CA ASP A 18 -33.34 3.39 49.31
C ASP A 18 -34.00 3.04 47.98
N ILE A 19 -33.69 1.84 47.48
CA ILE A 19 -33.99 1.42 46.11
C ILE A 19 -35.38 0.78 46.05
N SER A 20 -36.15 1.21 45.06
CA SER A 20 -37.45 0.65 44.68
C SER A 20 -37.54 0.49 43.16
N TYR A 21 -38.49 -0.31 42.70
CA TYR A 21 -38.76 -0.48 41.27
C TYR A 21 -40.25 -0.35 40.97
N ASP A 22 -40.59 0.05 39.75
CA ASP A 22 -41.97 0.01 39.27
C ASP A 22 -42.44 -1.44 39.19
N SER A 23 -43.52 -1.78 39.89
CA SER A 23 -44.12 -3.12 39.92
C SER A 23 -44.46 -3.73 38.55
N THR A 24 -44.49 -2.92 37.49
CA THR A 24 -44.78 -3.34 36.11
C THR A 24 -43.57 -3.45 35.20
N LEU A 25 -42.40 -3.03 35.67
CA LEU A 25 -41.15 -3.19 34.93
C LEU A 25 -40.83 -4.68 34.82
N PRO A 26 -40.72 -5.24 33.59
CA PRO A 26 -40.24 -6.60 33.42
C PRO A 26 -38.86 -6.75 34.07
N ASN A 27 -38.67 -7.81 34.86
CA ASN A 27 -37.44 -8.06 35.62
C ASN A 27 -37.06 -6.95 36.63
N GLY A 28 -37.96 -6.04 37.00
CA GLY A 28 -37.67 -4.90 37.89
C GLY A 28 -37.03 -5.30 39.23
N MET A 29 -37.51 -6.38 39.85
CA MET A 29 -36.92 -6.94 41.08
C MET A 29 -35.47 -7.37 40.87
N ALA A 30 -35.16 -8.03 39.75
CA ALA A 30 -33.81 -8.51 39.44
C ALA A 30 -32.86 -7.35 39.13
N LEU A 31 -33.33 -6.34 38.38
CA LEU A 31 -32.57 -5.12 38.10
C LEU A 31 -32.25 -4.35 39.39
N ALA A 32 -33.24 -4.17 40.27
CA ALA A 32 -33.06 -3.51 41.56
C ALA A 32 -32.13 -4.30 42.50
N ALA A 33 -32.27 -5.63 42.57
CA ALA A 33 -31.36 -6.47 43.35
C ALA A 33 -29.91 -6.42 42.81
N GLY A 34 -29.75 -6.37 41.48
CA GLY A 34 -28.44 -6.19 40.84
C GLY A 34 -27.82 -4.83 41.15
N LEU A 35 -28.61 -3.76 41.16
CA LEU A 35 -28.15 -2.44 41.57
C LEU A 35 -27.73 -2.42 43.05
N ILE A 36 -28.53 -2.99 43.96
CA ILE A 36 -28.21 -3.10 45.40
C ILE A 36 -26.85 -3.80 45.62
N ALA A 37 -26.52 -4.80 44.79
CA ALA A 37 -25.27 -5.53 44.91
C ALA A 37 -24.02 -4.72 44.53
N ALA A 38 -24.18 -3.60 43.81
CA ALA A 38 -23.06 -2.81 43.26
C ALA A 38 -23.05 -1.33 43.67
N CYS A 39 -24.20 -0.76 44.04
CA CYS A 39 -24.37 0.69 44.18
C CYS A 39 -23.44 1.33 45.23
N GLU A 40 -23.10 0.61 46.29
CA GLU A 40 -22.18 1.10 47.33
C GLU A 40 -20.74 1.25 46.81
N GLN A 41 -20.32 0.35 45.93
CA GLN A 41 -19.01 0.46 45.28
C GLN A 41 -19.00 1.61 44.26
N ASP A 42 -20.10 1.78 43.52
CA ASP A 42 -20.26 2.87 42.56
C ASP A 42 -20.26 4.22 43.26
N PHE A 43 -20.95 4.32 44.40
CA PHE A 43 -20.95 5.50 45.25
C PHE A 43 -19.56 5.84 45.78
N ALA A 44 -18.81 4.85 46.27
CA ALA A 44 -17.44 5.06 46.74
C ALA A 44 -16.54 5.61 45.63
N LEU A 45 -16.66 5.09 44.40
CA LEU A 45 -15.91 5.58 43.24
C LEU A 45 -16.23 7.04 42.92
N MET A 46 -17.52 7.42 42.91
CA MET A 46 -17.93 8.81 42.71
C MET A 46 -17.39 9.71 43.84
N LYS A 47 -17.54 9.28 45.10
CA LYS A 47 -17.01 10.00 46.26
C LYS A 47 -15.50 10.27 46.15
N ASP A 48 -14.73 9.29 45.69
CA ASP A 48 -13.28 9.43 45.49
C ASP A 48 -12.94 10.47 44.40
N TRP A 49 -13.69 10.52 43.30
CA TRP A 49 -13.51 11.56 42.26
C TRP A 49 -13.72 12.98 42.80
N PHE A 50 -14.67 13.16 43.72
CA PHE A 50 -14.97 14.43 44.36
C PHE A 50 -14.12 14.71 45.61
N GLY A 51 -13.06 13.94 45.84
CA GLY A 51 -12.10 14.18 46.92
C GLY A 51 -12.58 13.70 48.29
N GLY A 52 -13.48 12.73 48.32
CA GLY A 52 -13.96 12.11 49.57
C GLY A 52 -15.07 12.89 50.28
N ILE A 53 -15.71 13.86 49.64
CA ILE A 53 -16.81 14.62 50.24
C ILE A 53 -18.05 13.73 50.43
N ASP A 54 -18.84 14.05 51.44
CA ASP A 54 -20.21 13.54 51.58
C ASP A 54 -21.18 14.44 50.82
N LEU A 55 -22.37 13.91 50.54
CA LEU A 55 -23.44 14.74 50.00
C LEU A 55 -24.00 15.64 51.10
N ILE A 56 -24.47 16.82 50.71
CA ILE A 56 -25.20 17.73 51.61
C ILE A 56 -26.61 17.22 51.98
N TYR A 57 -27.01 16.08 51.42
CA TYR A 57 -28.33 15.46 51.60
C TYR A 57 -28.29 14.33 52.63
N SER A 58 -29.46 14.00 53.18
CA SER A 58 -29.57 12.86 54.10
C SER A 58 -29.53 11.53 53.36
N TYR A 59 -28.98 10.50 54.01
CA TYR A 59 -29.02 9.12 53.54
C TYR A 59 -30.08 8.32 54.29
N PRO A 60 -30.69 7.30 53.66
CA PRO A 60 -30.49 6.86 52.28
C PRO A 60 -31.24 7.69 51.22
N ILE A 61 -30.64 7.88 50.04
CA ILE A 61 -31.24 8.59 48.89
C ILE A 61 -32.30 7.69 48.22
N PRO A 62 -33.57 8.15 48.07
CA PRO A 62 -34.58 7.38 47.37
C PRO A 62 -34.26 7.20 45.89
N VAL A 63 -34.25 5.97 45.40
CA VAL A 63 -34.05 5.65 43.97
C VAL A 63 -35.21 4.82 43.45
N LEU A 64 -35.85 5.29 42.39
CA LEU A 64 -36.89 4.56 41.66
C LEU A 64 -36.36 4.08 40.31
N ILE A 65 -36.32 2.76 40.11
CA ILE A 65 -36.12 2.15 38.79
C ILE A 65 -37.47 2.09 38.09
N ALA A 66 -37.69 3.03 37.17
CA ALA A 66 -38.98 3.25 36.51
C ALA A 66 -39.16 2.42 35.24
N ASN A 67 -40.41 2.03 34.96
CA ASN A 67 -40.80 1.39 33.69
C ASN A 67 -41.06 2.44 32.61
N ALA A 68 -40.03 3.19 32.24
CA ALA A 68 -40.07 4.22 31.23
C ALA A 68 -38.80 4.19 30.37
N THR A 69 -38.86 4.83 29.20
CA THR A 69 -37.71 5.09 28.34
C THR A 69 -37.18 6.49 28.58
N GLY A 70 -35.86 6.69 28.43
CA GLY A 70 -35.24 8.01 28.58
C GLY A 70 -33.99 7.94 29.46
N GLY A 71 -33.55 9.12 29.93
CA GLY A 71 -32.45 9.26 30.88
C GLY A 71 -32.90 9.03 32.33
N ALA A 72 -32.11 9.50 33.28
CA ALA A 72 -32.53 9.63 34.65
C ALA A 72 -32.84 11.11 34.95
N SER A 73 -33.35 11.36 36.15
CA SER A 73 -33.52 12.69 36.70
C SER A 73 -33.53 12.63 38.21
N TRP A 74 -33.12 13.70 38.86
CA TRP A 74 -33.32 13.90 40.29
C TRP A 74 -34.08 15.20 40.55
N GLN A 75 -34.69 15.31 41.73
CA GLN A 75 -35.42 16.52 42.11
C GLN A 75 -34.53 17.44 42.93
N THR A 76 -34.15 18.59 42.37
CA THR A 76 -33.30 19.54 43.09
C THR A 76 -34.06 20.19 44.25
N PRO A 77 -33.56 20.07 45.50
CA PRO A 77 -34.16 20.76 46.63
C PRO A 77 -33.81 22.24 46.68
N THR A 78 -34.71 23.01 47.30
CA THR A 78 -34.42 24.31 47.89
C THR A 78 -33.46 24.18 49.08
N GLY A 79 -32.73 25.24 49.39
CA GLY A 79 -31.84 25.26 50.56
C GLY A 79 -32.57 24.99 51.89
N ALA A 80 -33.84 25.37 52.01
CA ALA A 80 -34.67 25.04 53.17
C ALA A 80 -34.90 23.53 53.30
N GLU A 81 -35.22 22.82 52.21
CA GLU A 81 -35.43 21.37 52.23
C GLU A 81 -34.16 20.62 52.64
N VAL A 82 -33.00 21.06 52.16
CA VAL A 82 -31.70 20.51 52.60
C VAL A 82 -31.49 20.73 54.10
N ALA A 83 -31.75 21.94 54.61
CA ALA A 83 -31.59 22.27 56.02
C ALA A 83 -32.50 21.44 56.97
N PHE A 84 -33.64 20.95 56.46
CA PHE A 84 -34.56 20.07 57.20
C PHE A 84 -34.31 18.58 56.95
N GLY A 85 -33.17 18.21 56.36
CA GLY A 85 -32.77 16.81 56.20
C GLY A 85 -33.53 16.05 55.12
N TRP A 86 -34.05 16.76 54.11
CA TRP A 86 -34.71 16.10 52.98
C TRP A 86 -33.70 15.39 52.07
N SER A 87 -34.13 14.27 51.49
CA SER A 87 -33.33 13.44 50.56
C SER A 87 -33.99 13.48 49.18
N PRO A 88 -33.34 14.08 48.16
CA PRO A 88 -33.95 14.22 46.85
C PRO A 88 -34.10 12.86 46.16
N PRO A 89 -35.29 12.51 45.64
CA PRO A 89 -35.47 11.26 44.93
C PRO A 89 -34.81 11.31 43.54
N VAL A 90 -34.22 10.19 43.14
CA VAL A 90 -33.68 9.94 41.80
C VAL A 90 -34.58 8.94 41.09
N THR A 91 -34.96 9.24 39.85
CA THR A 91 -35.71 8.33 38.97
C THR A 91 -34.82 7.88 37.82
N VAL A 92 -34.62 6.57 37.68
CA VAL A 92 -33.85 5.96 36.60
C VAL A 92 -34.78 5.22 35.65
N ASN A 93 -34.90 5.71 34.42
CA ASN A 93 -35.72 5.05 33.40
C ASN A 93 -35.01 3.81 32.87
N ALA A 94 -35.52 2.62 33.21
CA ALA A 94 -34.81 1.37 32.99
C ALA A 94 -34.81 0.89 31.54
N ASN A 95 -35.74 1.37 30.70
CA ASN A 95 -35.87 0.86 29.34
C ASN A 95 -34.98 1.68 28.40
N ASN A 96 -33.90 1.08 27.90
CA ASN A 96 -33.06 1.68 26.87
C ASN A 96 -33.73 1.49 25.49
N PRO A 97 -34.24 2.56 24.84
CA PRO A 97 -34.95 2.44 23.57
C PRO A 97 -34.03 2.03 22.40
N ASN A 98 -32.70 2.19 22.53
CA ASN A 98 -31.73 2.02 21.44
C ASN A 98 -30.48 1.22 21.86
N ALA A 99 -30.69 0.05 22.47
CA ALA A 99 -29.64 -0.93 22.83
C ALA A 99 -28.91 -1.57 21.61
N ALA A 100 -28.79 -0.86 20.48
CA ALA A 100 -28.08 -1.32 19.30
C ALA A 100 -26.57 -1.01 19.43
N PRO A 101 -25.67 -1.98 19.16
CA PRO A 101 -24.23 -1.74 19.08
C PRO A 101 -23.85 -0.76 17.96
N PRO A 102 -22.68 -0.08 18.07
CA PRO A 102 -21.77 -0.09 19.22
C PRO A 102 -22.36 0.79 20.33
N GLY A 103 -22.29 0.36 21.60
CA GLY A 103 -22.86 1.07 22.75
C GLY A 103 -23.32 0.12 23.85
N LEU A 104 -23.82 0.66 24.97
CA LEU A 104 -24.35 -0.15 26.06
C LEU A 104 -25.67 -0.82 25.69
N THR A 105 -25.67 -2.16 25.72
CA THR A 105 -26.84 -2.99 25.44
C THR A 105 -27.37 -3.74 26.68
N ASP A 106 -26.56 -3.81 27.75
CA ASP A 106 -26.89 -4.44 29.02
C ASP A 106 -27.68 -3.50 29.93
N GLN A 107 -28.87 -3.93 30.36
CA GLN A 107 -29.81 -3.11 31.13
C GLN A 107 -29.33 -2.79 32.56
N PRO A 108 -28.76 -3.73 33.34
CA PRO A 108 -28.10 -3.42 34.62
C PRO A 108 -27.01 -2.35 34.48
N THR A 109 -26.15 -2.47 33.47
CA THR A 109 -25.08 -1.48 33.22
C THR A 109 -25.66 -0.12 32.83
N TYR A 110 -26.72 -0.08 32.01
CA TYR A 110 -27.41 1.15 31.65
C TYR A 110 -28.01 1.88 32.87
N ILE A 111 -28.64 1.14 33.78
CA ILE A 111 -29.21 1.70 35.03
C ILE A 111 -28.10 2.30 35.90
N ARG A 112 -26.97 1.59 36.05
CA ARG A 112 -25.81 2.10 36.81
C ARG A 112 -25.20 3.34 36.16
N PHE A 113 -25.06 3.34 34.83
CA PHE A 113 -24.59 4.50 34.06
C PHE A 113 -25.46 5.74 34.31
N LEU A 114 -26.79 5.59 34.22
CA LEU A 114 -27.73 6.68 34.47
C LEU A 114 -27.68 7.15 35.93
N LEU A 115 -27.70 6.23 36.91
CA LEU A 115 -27.62 6.61 38.32
C LEU A 115 -26.32 7.38 38.61
N VAL A 116 -25.19 6.95 38.03
CA VAL A 116 -23.92 7.66 38.20
C VAL A 116 -23.98 9.07 37.64
N ALA A 117 -24.60 9.29 36.47
CA ALA A 117 -24.76 10.63 35.91
C ALA A 117 -25.45 11.58 36.94
N GLU A 118 -26.64 11.22 37.41
CA GLU A 118 -27.40 12.03 38.38
C GLU A 118 -26.66 12.22 39.71
N MET A 119 -26.08 11.13 40.25
CA MET A 119 -25.40 11.20 41.54
C MET A 119 -24.16 12.09 41.46
N THR A 120 -23.48 12.16 40.31
CA THR A 120 -22.36 13.08 40.15
C THR A 120 -22.80 14.55 40.12
N GLU A 121 -24.00 14.88 39.68
CA GLU A 121 -24.56 16.24 39.78
C GLU A 121 -24.86 16.61 41.24
N MET A 122 -25.40 15.66 42.01
CA MET A 122 -25.57 15.82 43.46
C MET A 122 -24.24 16.05 44.18
N PHE A 123 -23.16 15.38 43.74
CA PHE A 123 -21.81 15.65 44.23
C PHE A 123 -21.28 17.02 43.77
N MET A 124 -21.60 17.49 42.56
CA MET A 124 -21.27 18.84 42.10
C MET A 124 -21.94 19.91 42.96
N ALA A 125 -23.23 19.72 43.29
CA ALA A 125 -23.97 20.57 44.23
C ALA A 125 -23.31 20.59 45.61
N SER A 126 -22.91 19.41 46.11
CA SER A 126 -22.26 19.27 47.42
C SER A 126 -20.83 19.85 47.46
N LYS A 127 -20.11 19.83 46.34
CA LYS A 127 -18.75 20.37 46.22
C LYS A 127 -18.72 21.90 46.26
N ASP A 128 -19.81 22.53 45.81
CA ASP A 128 -20.04 23.97 45.80
C ASP A 128 -18.83 24.79 45.33
N ASN A 129 -18.28 24.43 44.18
CA ASN A 129 -17.13 25.11 43.57
C ASN A 129 -17.41 25.63 42.16
N GLY A 130 -18.68 25.79 41.80
CA GLY A 130 -19.12 26.33 40.52
C GLY A 130 -19.41 25.28 39.45
N TRP A 131 -19.48 23.98 39.73
CA TRP A 131 -20.05 23.01 38.77
C TRP A 131 -21.58 22.99 38.76
N PHE A 132 -22.19 23.41 39.86
CA PHE A 132 -23.62 23.46 40.07
C PHE A 132 -24.04 24.90 40.37
N VAL A 133 -25.17 25.35 39.83
CA VAL A 133 -25.76 26.63 40.22
C VAL A 133 -26.47 26.42 41.54
N SER A 134 -25.94 27.01 42.61
CA SER A 134 -26.43 26.81 43.98
C SER A 134 -27.91 27.16 44.13
N SER A 135 -28.67 26.28 44.78
CA SER A 135 -30.03 26.60 45.26
C SER A 135 -29.99 27.70 46.32
N GLY A 136 -30.93 28.64 46.23
CA GLY A 136 -31.20 29.60 47.29
C GLY A 136 -32.00 28.96 48.43
N LEU A 137 -32.19 29.68 49.54
CA LEU A 137 -33.08 29.22 50.63
C LEU A 137 -34.48 28.80 50.13
N PHE A 138 -34.97 29.41 49.04
CA PHE A 138 -36.31 29.18 48.48
C PHE A 138 -36.32 28.86 46.98
N ASP A 139 -35.16 28.76 46.33
CA ASP A 139 -35.03 28.49 44.89
C ASP A 139 -34.25 27.19 44.69
N SER A 140 -34.72 26.32 43.81
CA SER A 140 -33.98 25.13 43.38
C SER A 140 -32.82 25.52 42.46
N GLY A 141 -31.71 24.80 42.54
CA GLY A 141 -30.55 24.97 41.66
C GLY A 141 -30.65 24.12 40.39
N ASP A 142 -29.62 24.21 39.55
CA ASP A 142 -29.47 23.44 38.31
C ASP A 142 -27.96 23.28 37.98
N GLU A 143 -27.55 22.12 37.51
CA GLU A 143 -26.22 21.80 37.01
C GLU A 143 -25.83 22.58 35.73
N GLY A 144 -26.83 22.98 34.94
CA GLY A 144 -26.69 23.64 33.64
C GLY A 144 -25.83 22.84 32.65
N SER A 145 -25.59 23.39 31.45
CA SER A 145 -24.89 22.64 30.38
C SER A 145 -23.48 22.15 30.72
N LYS A 146 -22.79 22.82 31.65
CA LYS A 146 -21.43 22.43 32.08
C LYS A 146 -21.45 21.25 33.05
N GLY A 147 -22.39 21.23 34.00
CA GLY A 147 -22.53 20.12 34.95
C GLY A 147 -23.07 18.89 34.23
N GLU A 148 -24.02 19.09 33.33
CA GLU A 148 -24.54 18.09 32.38
C GLU A 148 -23.47 17.48 31.48
N GLY A 149 -22.52 18.29 31.02
CA GLY A 149 -21.36 17.79 30.27
C GLY A 149 -20.43 16.95 31.16
N LEU A 150 -20.25 17.36 32.42
CA LEU A 150 -19.38 16.67 33.38
C LEU A 150 -20.01 15.35 33.84
N SER A 151 -21.31 15.30 34.11
CA SER A 151 -22.01 14.08 34.53
C SER A 151 -21.99 13.02 33.44
N ARG A 152 -22.24 13.41 32.17
CA ARG A 152 -22.07 12.54 31.00
C ARG A 152 -20.64 12.00 30.87
N PHE A 153 -19.63 12.87 31.02
CA PHE A 153 -18.23 12.45 31.00
C PHE A 153 -17.94 11.45 32.12
N LEU A 154 -18.34 11.73 33.36
CA LEU A 154 -18.09 10.87 34.53
C LEU A 154 -18.83 9.53 34.43
N ALA A 155 -20.03 9.51 33.87
CA ALA A 155 -20.76 8.27 33.60
C ALA A 155 -20.01 7.37 32.60
N VAL A 156 -19.31 7.94 31.59
CA VAL A 156 -18.42 7.15 30.72
C VAL A 156 -17.15 6.73 31.45
N GLN A 157 -16.55 7.60 32.28
CA GLN A 157 -15.39 7.24 33.11
C GLN A 157 -15.71 6.09 34.07
N PHE A 158 -16.95 6.03 34.57
CA PHE A 158 -17.44 4.93 35.39
C PHE A 158 -17.40 3.60 34.64
N LEU A 159 -17.90 3.57 33.41
CA LEU A 159 -17.85 2.36 32.58
C LEU A 159 -16.41 1.88 32.35
N LEU A 160 -15.49 2.82 32.09
CA LEU A 160 -14.08 2.53 31.89
C LEU A 160 -13.42 2.00 33.17
N ALA A 161 -13.67 2.65 34.31
CA ALA A 161 -13.07 2.30 35.60
C ALA A 161 -13.56 0.93 36.12
N THR A 162 -14.81 0.56 35.81
CA THR A 162 -15.42 -0.71 36.23
C THR A 162 -15.30 -1.83 35.21
N GLY A 163 -14.81 -1.54 34.00
CA GLY A 163 -14.72 -2.51 32.90
C GLY A 163 -16.07 -2.91 32.30
N LEU A 164 -17.12 -2.12 32.53
CA LEU A 164 -18.49 -2.40 32.07
C LEU A 164 -18.76 -1.92 30.63
N GLY A 165 -17.91 -1.04 30.09
CA GLY A 165 -18.02 -0.56 28.73
C GLY A 165 -17.03 0.56 28.40
N THR A 166 -16.98 0.94 27.13
CA THR A 166 -16.07 1.99 26.65
C THR A 166 -16.78 3.15 25.97
N LEU A 167 -18.10 3.04 25.77
CA LEU A 167 -18.91 4.01 25.04
C LEU A 167 -20.20 4.31 25.83
N PRO A 168 -20.69 5.54 25.78
CA PRO A 168 -22.02 5.85 26.28
C PRO A 168 -23.10 5.10 25.45
N PRO A 169 -24.30 4.93 26.02
CA PRO A 169 -25.49 4.56 25.27
C PRO A 169 -25.64 5.40 24.00
N SER A 170 -26.12 4.80 22.91
CA SER A 170 -26.25 5.48 21.62
C SER A 170 -27.13 6.75 21.69
N ASN A 171 -28.17 6.73 22.52
CA ASN A 171 -29.09 7.82 22.78
C ASN A 171 -28.57 8.88 23.76
N ALA A 172 -27.36 8.73 24.29
CA ALA A 172 -26.75 9.69 25.22
C ALA A 172 -25.59 10.49 24.60
N ARG A 173 -25.31 10.28 23.31
CA ARG A 173 -24.19 10.91 22.58
C ARG A 173 -24.56 12.32 22.15
N ALA A 174 -23.87 13.31 22.70
CA ALA A 174 -24.13 14.72 22.47
C ALA A 174 -23.10 15.35 21.53
N THR A 175 -21.82 14.94 21.58
CA THR A 175 -20.73 15.59 20.83
C THR A 175 -20.94 15.54 19.33
N GLN A 176 -21.53 14.46 18.79
CA GLN A 176 -21.84 14.36 17.37
C GLN A 176 -22.82 15.46 16.90
N LEU A 177 -23.79 15.84 17.73
CA LEU A 177 -24.78 16.87 17.40
C LEU A 177 -24.11 18.24 17.23
N TRP A 178 -23.21 18.58 18.15
CA TRP A 178 -22.42 19.81 18.06
C TRP A 178 -21.43 19.76 16.89
N LEU A 179 -20.69 18.66 16.75
CA LEU A 179 -19.64 18.49 15.73
C LEU A 179 -20.17 18.64 14.30
N ASN A 180 -21.39 18.16 14.04
CA ASN A 180 -22.06 18.24 12.74
C ASN A 180 -23.04 19.42 12.62
N GLY A 181 -23.27 20.15 13.71
CA GLY A 181 -24.16 21.31 13.76
C GLY A 181 -23.44 22.63 13.50
N GLY A 182 -24.04 23.73 13.98
CA GLY A 182 -23.48 25.09 13.87
C GLY A 182 -22.31 25.38 14.82
N ARG A 183 -21.88 24.40 15.63
CA ARG A 183 -20.80 24.50 16.63
C ARG A 183 -20.87 25.77 17.52
N PRO A 184 -21.99 26.07 18.20
CA PRO A 184 -22.08 27.23 19.10
C PRO A 184 -21.08 27.15 20.26
N ASP A 185 -20.63 28.31 20.75
CA ASP A 185 -19.79 28.42 21.94
C ASP A 185 -20.63 28.34 23.22
N ALA A 186 -20.57 27.19 23.89
CA ALA A 186 -21.12 26.99 25.24
C ALA A 186 -20.01 26.95 26.31
N VAL A 187 -18.74 27.12 25.90
CA VAL A 187 -17.57 27.07 26.78
C VAL A 187 -17.42 28.40 27.53
N SER A 188 -17.67 29.51 26.83
CA SER A 188 -17.49 30.86 27.36
C SER A 188 -18.66 31.38 28.19
N SER A 189 -19.87 30.85 28.01
CA SER A 189 -21.12 31.42 28.56
C SER A 189 -21.95 30.48 29.46
N ALA A 190 -21.56 29.20 29.59
CA ALA A 190 -22.22 28.19 30.44
C ALA A 190 -23.77 28.31 30.46
N PRO A 191 -24.44 28.22 29.30
CA PRO A 191 -25.89 28.34 29.22
C PRO A 191 -26.59 27.27 30.06
N ASP A 192 -27.77 27.61 30.55
CA ASP A 192 -28.66 26.69 31.25
C ASP A 192 -29.38 25.80 30.23
N ASP A 193 -28.99 24.52 30.17
CA ASP A 193 -29.44 23.56 29.16
C ASP A 193 -29.07 22.14 29.57
N HIS A 194 -30.10 21.31 29.80
CA HIS A 194 -30.00 19.88 30.11
C HIS A 194 -30.40 18.98 28.93
N GLU A 195 -30.85 19.57 27.82
CA GLU A 195 -31.36 18.80 26.69
C GLU A 195 -30.21 18.18 25.88
N LEU A 196 -30.47 17.01 25.30
CA LEU A 196 -29.52 16.37 24.37
C LEU A 196 -29.50 17.14 23.03
N ASN A 197 -28.58 18.08 22.89
CA ASN A 197 -28.54 19.00 21.76
C ASN A 197 -27.10 19.50 21.48
N VAL A 198 -26.98 20.57 20.68
CA VAL A 198 -25.69 21.16 20.31
C VAL A 198 -24.97 21.83 21.48
N THR A 199 -25.68 22.31 22.49
CA THR A 199 -25.11 22.97 23.68
C THR A 199 -24.41 21.95 24.57
N THR A 200 -25.14 20.90 24.99
CA THR A 200 -24.58 19.80 25.80
C THR A 200 -23.53 19.02 25.01
N GLY A 201 -23.65 18.96 23.68
CA GLY A 201 -22.61 18.42 22.80
C GLY A 201 -21.30 19.19 22.85
N CYS A 202 -21.35 20.52 22.90
CA CYS A 202 -20.18 21.40 23.04
C CYS A 202 -19.48 21.20 24.38
N THR A 203 -20.24 21.25 25.47
CA THR A 203 -19.70 21.14 26.84
C THR A 203 -19.09 19.76 27.09
N THR A 204 -19.77 18.69 26.66
CA THR A 204 -19.25 17.32 26.75
C THR A 204 -17.95 17.16 25.95
N ALA A 205 -17.91 17.67 24.72
CA ALA A 205 -16.71 17.61 23.88
C ALA A 205 -15.54 18.40 24.51
N PHE A 206 -15.81 19.55 25.10
CA PHE A 206 -14.79 20.37 25.76
C PHE A 206 -14.20 19.68 26.99
N ILE A 207 -15.01 18.97 27.78
CA ILE A 207 -14.51 18.20 28.93
C ILE A 207 -13.64 17.03 28.47
N TRP A 208 -14.01 16.35 27.37
CA TRP A 208 -13.13 15.37 26.73
C TRP A 208 -11.84 15.99 26.18
N TYR A 209 -11.88 17.23 25.70
CA TYR A 209 -10.67 17.97 25.33
C TYR A 209 -9.76 18.19 26.55
N LEU A 210 -10.29 18.63 27.69
CA LEU A 210 -9.50 18.76 28.92
C LEU A 210 -8.88 17.41 29.36
N SER A 211 -9.68 16.34 29.33
CA SER A 211 -9.25 15.02 29.79
C SER A 211 -8.33 14.31 28.79
N ALA A 212 -8.82 14.00 27.60
CA ALA A 212 -8.15 13.13 26.65
C ALA A 212 -7.16 13.86 25.72
N GLN A 213 -7.38 15.15 25.43
CA GLN A 213 -6.44 15.92 24.60
C GLN A 213 -5.35 16.61 25.41
N LEU A 214 -5.70 17.21 26.56
CA LEU A 214 -4.74 17.92 27.41
C LEU A 214 -4.17 17.06 28.55
N GLY A 215 -4.79 15.92 28.85
CA GLY A 215 -4.27 14.95 29.82
C GLY A 215 -4.60 15.27 31.29
N TYR A 216 -5.59 16.12 31.57
CA TYR A 216 -6.00 16.40 32.95
C TYR A 216 -6.85 15.26 33.51
N GLY A 217 -6.47 14.72 34.67
CA GLY A 217 -7.23 13.69 35.36
C GLY A 217 -8.57 14.19 35.93
N ILE A 218 -9.49 13.26 36.19
CA ILE A 218 -10.86 13.51 36.69
C ILE A 218 -10.86 14.46 37.89
N ASN A 219 -10.10 14.15 38.96
CA ASN A 219 -10.05 14.97 40.17
C ASN A 219 -9.53 16.40 39.90
N ALA A 220 -8.61 16.58 38.96
CA ALA A 220 -8.10 17.91 38.63
C ALA A 220 -9.19 18.76 37.96
N ILE A 221 -9.93 18.17 37.01
CA ILE A 221 -11.06 18.82 36.34
C ILE A 221 -12.14 19.21 37.37
N ILE A 222 -12.57 18.26 38.21
CA ILE A 222 -13.59 18.50 39.25
C ILE A 222 -13.15 19.63 40.20
N ASN A 223 -11.93 19.57 40.73
CA ASN A 223 -11.44 20.59 41.68
C ASN A 223 -11.27 21.98 41.05
N SER A 224 -11.17 22.05 39.73
CA SER A 224 -11.03 23.30 38.97
C SER A 224 -12.37 23.94 38.59
N GLY A 225 -13.48 23.55 39.24
CA GLY A 225 -14.81 24.12 39.01
C GLY A 225 -14.82 25.66 38.97
N ALA A 226 -15.64 26.23 38.10
CA ALA A 226 -15.75 27.67 37.87
C ALA A 226 -17.10 28.00 37.20
N ASP A 227 -17.45 29.28 37.14
CA ASP A 227 -18.71 29.74 36.55
C ASP A 227 -18.88 29.30 35.08
N THR A 228 -17.78 29.14 34.35
CA THR A 228 -17.77 28.66 32.96
C THR A 228 -16.68 27.60 32.73
N LEU A 229 -16.83 26.80 31.66
CA LEU A 229 -15.79 25.86 31.24
C LEU A 229 -14.50 26.56 30.81
N ALA A 230 -14.60 27.79 30.30
CA ALA A 230 -13.43 28.65 30.09
C ALA A 230 -12.70 28.95 31.40
N GLY A 231 -13.43 29.19 32.49
CA GLY A 231 -12.85 29.35 33.83
C GLY A 231 -12.19 28.07 34.35
N VAL A 232 -12.79 26.90 34.09
CA VAL A 232 -12.19 25.59 34.44
C VAL A 232 -10.87 25.40 33.69
N TYR A 233 -10.86 25.65 32.38
CA TYR A 233 -9.65 25.62 31.56
C TYR A 233 -8.59 26.60 32.05
N GLN A 234 -8.98 27.83 32.43
CA GLN A 234 -8.04 28.83 32.95
C GLN A 234 -7.42 28.40 34.28
N LYS A 235 -8.18 27.79 35.18
CA LYS A 235 -7.65 27.23 36.43
C LYS A 235 -6.68 26.07 36.18
N LEU A 236 -6.98 25.20 35.23
CA LEU A 236 -6.12 24.05 34.88
C LEU A 236 -4.83 24.47 34.17
N THR A 237 -4.93 25.40 33.22
CA THR A 237 -3.84 25.69 32.26
C THR A 237 -3.14 27.03 32.50
N GLY A 238 -3.73 27.92 33.30
CA GLY A 238 -3.33 29.31 33.45
C GLY A 238 -3.67 30.21 32.24
N ARG A 239 -4.32 29.69 31.19
CA ARG A 239 -4.56 30.41 29.94
C ARG A 239 -6.02 30.87 29.79
N PRO A 240 -6.29 32.07 29.23
CA PRO A 240 -7.64 32.60 29.07
C PRO A 240 -8.28 32.25 27.70
N ASP A 241 -7.62 31.45 26.86
CA ASP A 241 -7.96 31.24 25.44
C ASP A 241 -8.77 29.98 25.17
N ALA A 242 -9.52 29.48 26.16
CA ALA A 242 -10.21 28.19 26.16
C ALA A 242 -10.96 27.88 24.85
N TRP A 243 -11.87 28.76 24.45
CA TRP A 243 -12.68 28.56 23.25
C TRP A 243 -11.83 28.59 21.98
N THR A 244 -10.92 29.55 21.85
CA THR A 244 -10.05 29.66 20.67
C THR A 244 -9.18 28.42 20.53
N ALA A 245 -8.52 27.97 21.61
CA ALA A 245 -7.67 26.77 21.57
C ALA A 245 -8.46 25.51 21.18
N PHE A 246 -9.64 25.30 21.78
CA PHE A 246 -10.49 24.15 21.49
C PHE A 246 -11.08 24.19 20.07
N SER A 247 -11.75 25.28 19.71
CA SER A 247 -12.42 25.41 18.42
C SER A 247 -11.45 25.39 17.24
N THR A 248 -10.27 26.02 17.38
CA THR A 248 -9.20 25.94 16.36
C THR A 248 -8.73 24.51 16.17
N LEU A 249 -8.51 23.75 17.26
CA LEU A 249 -8.12 22.35 17.15
C LEU A 249 -9.19 21.53 16.43
N VAL A 250 -10.44 21.59 16.91
CA VAL A 250 -11.55 20.82 16.32
C VAL A 250 -11.76 21.18 14.85
N ASN A 251 -11.75 22.47 14.49
CA ASN A 251 -11.94 22.90 13.10
C ASN A 251 -10.77 22.52 12.18
N THR A 252 -9.57 22.35 12.73
CA THR A 252 -8.39 21.93 11.96
C THR A 252 -8.45 20.44 11.60
N TYR A 253 -8.89 19.59 12.53
CA TYR A 253 -8.93 18.13 12.34
C TYR A 253 -10.26 17.63 11.80
N TYR A 254 -11.34 18.36 12.08
CA TYR A 254 -12.71 18.07 11.66
C TYR A 254 -13.34 19.33 11.03
N PRO A 255 -12.89 19.78 9.85
CA PRO A 255 -13.46 20.96 9.18
C PRO A 255 -14.99 20.89 9.02
N PRO A 256 -15.72 22.01 9.20
CA PRO A 256 -17.16 22.08 8.92
C PRO A 256 -17.50 21.69 7.47
N GLY A 257 -18.70 21.16 7.25
CA GLY A 257 -19.19 20.76 5.92
C GLY A 257 -18.97 19.28 5.56
N SER A 258 -18.22 18.53 6.39
CA SER A 258 -18.19 17.06 6.33
C SER A 258 -19.13 16.46 7.38
N ALA A 259 -19.59 15.23 7.14
CA ALA A 259 -20.30 14.44 8.14
C ALA A 259 -19.31 13.60 8.96
N TYR A 260 -19.45 13.63 10.29
CA TYR A 260 -18.64 12.89 11.23
C TYR A 260 -19.53 12.00 12.10
N ASN A 261 -19.13 10.74 12.30
CA ASN A 261 -19.88 9.71 13.02
C ASN A 261 -19.01 9.05 14.09
N PRO A 262 -18.55 9.80 15.10
CA PRO A 262 -17.78 9.22 16.19
C PRO A 262 -18.58 8.15 16.94
N LEU A 263 -17.88 7.14 17.47
CA LEU A 263 -18.53 6.04 18.22
C LEU A 263 -19.04 6.48 19.60
N GLY A 264 -18.65 7.65 20.09
CA GLY A 264 -19.06 8.21 21.37
C GLY A 264 -18.70 9.69 21.45
N ASP A 265 -18.73 10.26 22.65
CA ASP A 265 -18.47 11.68 22.84
C ASP A 265 -16.98 12.06 22.82
N ASN A 266 -16.10 11.06 22.98
CA ASN A 266 -14.67 11.29 22.91
C ASN A 266 -14.16 11.27 21.46
N ILE A 267 -13.77 12.45 20.94
CA ILE A 267 -13.08 12.62 19.65
C ILE A 267 -11.58 12.91 19.80
N PHE A 268 -11.04 12.72 21.00
CA PHE A 268 -9.69 13.07 21.41
C PHE A 268 -8.91 11.88 22.00
N PRO A 269 -7.57 11.88 21.93
CA PRO A 269 -6.73 12.86 21.23
C PRO A 269 -6.86 12.78 19.70
N VAL A 270 -6.76 13.92 19.02
CA VAL A 270 -6.85 13.97 17.56
C VAL A 270 -5.67 13.26 16.88
N PRO A 271 -5.88 12.54 15.77
CA PRO A 271 -4.82 11.79 15.08
C PRO A 271 -3.99 12.67 14.16
N ASN A 272 -2.69 12.44 14.03
CA ASN A 272 -1.82 13.15 13.08
C ASN A 272 -1.47 12.28 11.87
N LEU A 273 -1.27 12.93 10.71
CA LEU A 273 -0.74 12.27 9.51
C LEU A 273 0.69 11.75 9.80
N SER A 274 0.88 10.43 9.76
CA SER A 274 2.12 9.78 10.16
C SER A 274 2.97 9.34 8.97
N GLN A 275 2.34 8.75 7.95
CA GLN A 275 3.05 8.20 6.80
C GLN A 275 2.23 8.31 5.51
N PHE A 276 2.94 8.53 4.41
CA PHE A 276 2.41 8.44 3.05
C PHE A 276 3.40 7.61 2.24
N PHE A 277 2.95 6.49 1.67
CA PHE A 277 3.79 5.64 0.85
C PHE A 277 3.79 6.11 -0.61
N ALA A 278 4.94 6.00 -1.28
CA ALA A 278 5.00 6.22 -2.72
C ALA A 278 4.40 4.98 -3.43
N PRO A 279 3.56 5.15 -4.47
CA PRO A 279 3.23 4.08 -5.41
C PRO A 279 4.45 3.63 -6.26
N ASN A 280 5.63 4.22 -6.06
CA ASN A 280 6.87 4.01 -6.79
C ASN A 280 6.70 4.35 -8.29
N GLN A 281 6.64 3.33 -9.15
CA GLN A 281 6.46 3.48 -10.59
C GLN A 281 5.03 3.11 -11.02
N ILE A 282 4.45 3.96 -11.86
CA ILE A 282 3.17 3.73 -12.53
C ILE A 282 3.42 3.72 -14.03
N THR A 283 3.05 2.64 -14.71
CA THR A 283 3.03 2.63 -16.17
C THR A 283 1.99 3.63 -16.67
N THR A 284 2.36 4.46 -17.63
CA THR A 284 1.49 5.48 -18.22
C THR A 284 0.07 4.97 -18.50
N GLY A 285 -0.92 5.78 -18.14
CA GLY A 285 -2.35 5.47 -18.31
C GLY A 285 -2.92 4.40 -17.37
N HIS A 286 -2.13 3.87 -16.42
CA HIS A 286 -2.59 2.95 -15.39
C HIS A 286 -2.69 3.63 -14.01
N GLY A 287 -3.26 2.91 -13.05
CA GLY A 287 -3.34 3.32 -11.66
C GLY A 287 -2.31 2.59 -10.79
N GLY A 288 -1.73 3.30 -9.82
CA GLY A 288 -0.92 2.74 -8.74
C GLY A 288 -1.60 2.95 -7.39
N MET A 289 -1.86 1.87 -6.66
CA MET A 289 -2.38 1.94 -5.29
C MET A 289 -1.28 2.27 -4.30
N THR A 290 -1.61 3.07 -3.29
CA THR A 290 -0.76 3.36 -2.15
C THR A 290 -1.58 3.51 -0.86
N LEU A 291 -0.90 3.61 0.28
CA LEU A 291 -1.47 3.68 1.61
C LEU A 291 -1.08 4.99 2.31
N ILE A 292 -2.01 5.53 3.08
CA ILE A 292 -1.79 6.70 3.94
C ILE A 292 -2.15 6.32 5.37
N LEU A 293 -1.33 6.72 6.33
CA LEU A 293 -1.48 6.39 7.75
C LEU A 293 -1.60 7.63 8.62
N ILE A 294 -2.36 7.46 9.69
CA ILE A 294 -2.40 8.33 10.86
C ILE A 294 -1.77 7.64 12.07
N ASP A 295 -1.37 8.41 13.07
CA ASP A 295 -0.57 7.93 14.22
C ASP A 295 -1.37 7.15 15.28
N ARG A 296 -2.69 7.14 15.20
CA ARG A 296 -3.61 6.44 16.11
C ARG A 296 -4.96 6.19 15.44
N PRO A 297 -5.78 5.25 15.95
CA PRO A 297 -7.11 5.02 15.43
C PRO A 297 -7.94 6.31 15.40
N ALA A 298 -8.59 6.58 14.27
CA ALA A 298 -9.48 7.72 14.13
C ALA A 298 -10.67 7.59 15.10
N LEU A 299 -10.95 8.62 15.91
CA LEU A 299 -12.12 8.65 16.80
C LEU A 299 -13.34 9.35 16.15
N ALA A 300 -13.09 10.16 15.12
CA ALA A 300 -14.02 10.62 14.11
C ALA A 300 -13.28 10.58 12.75
N GLU A 301 -14.00 10.61 11.64
CA GLU A 301 -13.48 10.48 10.29
C GLU A 301 -12.35 11.48 10.01
N ALA A 302 -11.19 10.98 9.59
CA ALA A 302 -10.06 11.81 9.18
C ALA A 302 -10.06 11.95 7.64
N ASN A 303 -10.49 13.12 7.16
CA ASN A 303 -10.59 13.42 5.73
C ASN A 303 -9.27 13.99 5.20
N ILE A 304 -8.50 13.17 4.49
CA ILE A 304 -7.18 13.48 3.95
C ILE A 304 -7.33 14.05 2.55
N GLN A 305 -6.80 15.25 2.33
CA GLN A 305 -6.76 15.91 1.03
C GLN A 305 -5.54 15.48 0.24
N LEU A 306 -5.74 15.16 -1.04
CA LEU A 306 -4.68 14.70 -1.92
C LEU A 306 -4.51 15.64 -3.10
N THR A 307 -3.27 16.05 -3.34
CA THR A 307 -2.89 16.89 -4.48
C THR A 307 -1.60 16.37 -5.11
N THR A 308 -1.20 17.02 -6.19
CA THR A 308 -0.09 16.64 -7.05
C THR A 308 0.45 17.93 -7.66
N ASP A 309 1.77 18.01 -7.86
CA ASP A 309 2.40 19.17 -8.51
C ASP A 309 1.93 19.31 -9.98
N ASP A 310 1.54 18.20 -10.62
CA ASP A 310 1.01 18.21 -11.99
C ASP A 310 -0.13 17.18 -12.17
N PRO A 311 -1.40 17.60 -12.04
CA PRO A 311 -2.56 16.72 -12.21
C PRO A 311 -2.82 16.31 -13.65
N THR A 312 -2.14 16.92 -14.64
CA THR A 312 -2.23 16.48 -16.04
C THR A 312 -1.36 15.24 -16.30
N ILE A 313 -0.41 14.95 -15.40
CA ILE A 313 0.43 13.75 -15.47
C ILE A 313 -0.11 12.64 -14.60
N VAL A 314 -0.39 12.92 -13.33
CA VAL A 314 -0.87 11.93 -12.37
C VAL A 314 -1.78 12.60 -11.36
N ALA A 315 -2.96 12.02 -11.12
CA ALA A 315 -3.93 12.56 -10.18
C ALA A 315 -4.45 11.47 -9.21
N PRO A 316 -4.73 11.82 -7.95
CA PRO A 316 -5.40 10.92 -7.03
C PRO A 316 -6.86 10.70 -7.42
N TYR A 317 -7.36 9.47 -7.26
CA TYR A 317 -8.77 9.16 -7.42
C TYR A 317 -9.25 8.30 -6.24
N PRO A 318 -10.09 8.85 -5.33
CA PRO A 318 -10.56 10.24 -5.27
C PRO A 318 -9.52 11.26 -4.75
N ALA A 319 -9.79 12.56 -4.88
CA ALA A 319 -8.93 13.65 -4.37
C ALA A 319 -9.05 13.89 -2.85
N THR A 320 -10.08 13.35 -2.21
CA THR A 320 -10.20 13.28 -0.75
C THR A 320 -10.46 11.83 -0.38
N VAL A 321 -9.70 11.31 0.57
CA VAL A 321 -9.88 9.96 1.12
C VAL A 321 -10.09 10.03 2.63
N THR A 322 -10.99 9.20 3.14
CA THR A 322 -11.31 9.15 4.57
C THR A 322 -10.62 7.97 5.22
N VAL A 323 -9.96 8.19 6.37
CA VAL A 323 -9.66 7.11 7.32
C VAL A 323 -10.89 6.91 8.20
N PRO A 324 -11.57 5.74 8.12
CA PRO A 324 -12.77 5.48 8.91
C PRO A 324 -12.48 5.43 10.41
N VAL A 325 -13.52 5.65 11.21
CA VAL A 325 -13.45 5.52 12.67
C VAL A 325 -12.93 4.12 13.06
N GLY A 326 -12.00 4.07 14.02
CA GLY A 326 -11.33 2.87 14.49
C GLY A 326 -10.17 2.39 13.62
N GLN A 327 -9.94 2.99 12.45
CA GLN A 327 -8.82 2.64 11.54
C GLN A 327 -7.65 3.60 11.68
N THR A 328 -6.46 3.14 11.29
CA THR A 328 -5.22 3.94 11.24
C THR A 328 -4.74 4.23 9.83
N SER A 329 -5.41 3.69 8.82
CA SER A 329 -4.95 3.79 7.43
C SER A 329 -6.09 3.75 6.42
N THR A 330 -5.83 4.29 5.25
CA THR A 330 -6.71 4.21 4.08
C THR A 330 -5.90 4.11 2.80
N ALA A 331 -6.44 3.41 1.80
CA ALA A 331 -5.79 3.23 0.50
C ALA A 331 -6.28 4.27 -0.50
N VAL A 332 -5.40 4.69 -1.40
CA VAL A 332 -5.75 5.55 -2.53
C VAL A 332 -5.03 5.10 -3.79
N THR A 333 -5.67 5.33 -4.94
CA THR A 333 -5.07 5.09 -6.25
C THR A 333 -4.68 6.42 -6.88
N PHE A 334 -3.45 6.52 -7.35
CA PHE A 334 -3.01 7.57 -8.26
C PHE A 334 -3.10 7.05 -9.69
N ILE A 335 -3.73 7.80 -10.58
CA ILE A 335 -3.94 7.43 -11.97
C ILE A 335 -3.09 8.32 -12.85
N SER A 336 -2.23 7.72 -13.67
CA SER A 336 -1.47 8.42 -14.69
C SER A 336 -2.36 8.74 -15.88
N ALA A 337 -2.19 9.91 -16.49
CA ALA A 337 -2.68 10.15 -17.84
C ALA A 337 -1.96 9.25 -18.85
N PRO A 338 -2.58 8.93 -20.00
CA PRO A 338 -1.94 8.20 -21.08
C PRO A 338 -0.99 9.12 -21.88
N PHE A 339 0.23 8.66 -22.12
CA PHE A 339 1.28 9.32 -22.88
C PHE A 339 1.83 8.43 -23.98
N ASP A 340 2.01 8.99 -25.16
CA ASP A 340 2.69 8.31 -26.26
C ASP A 340 4.18 8.15 -25.95
N GLY A 341 4.66 6.91 -26.05
CA GLY A 341 6.04 6.54 -25.76
C GLY A 341 6.87 6.21 -27.01
N PRO A 342 8.18 6.03 -26.84
CA PRO A 342 8.89 6.05 -25.55
C PRO A 342 9.20 7.49 -25.07
N PHE A 343 9.25 7.70 -23.76
CA PHE A 343 9.63 8.97 -23.12
C PHE A 343 10.48 8.70 -21.87
N PRO A 344 11.35 9.64 -21.43
CA PRO A 344 12.09 9.51 -20.18
C PRO A 344 11.14 9.56 -18.97
N THR A 345 11.47 8.83 -17.90
CA THR A 345 10.67 8.80 -16.66
C THR A 345 10.27 10.20 -16.20
N LYS A 346 8.96 10.42 -16.00
CA LYS A 346 8.44 11.68 -15.44
C LYS A 346 8.28 11.48 -13.93
N THR A 347 8.83 12.37 -13.12
CA THR A 347 8.64 12.34 -11.66
C THR A 347 7.72 13.48 -11.25
N VAL A 348 6.66 13.18 -10.51
CA VAL A 348 5.71 14.17 -9.98
C VAL A 348 5.56 13.95 -8.49
N ASN A 349 5.62 15.02 -7.70
CA ASN A 349 5.34 14.90 -6.27
C ASN A 349 3.83 14.85 -6.03
N CYS A 350 3.42 13.92 -5.19
CA CYS A 350 2.07 13.84 -4.68
C CYS A 350 2.08 14.22 -3.19
N HIS A 351 1.00 14.85 -2.75
CA HIS A 351 0.88 15.38 -1.39
C HIS A 351 -0.36 14.83 -0.71
N ALA A 352 -0.20 14.35 0.52
CA ALA A 352 -1.29 14.05 1.44
C ALA A 352 -1.30 15.11 2.53
N SER A 353 -2.43 15.80 2.69
CA SER A 353 -2.59 16.90 3.66
C SER A 353 -3.75 16.62 4.60
N TYR A 354 -3.49 16.70 5.90
CA TYR A 354 -4.49 16.56 6.95
C TYR A 354 -4.10 17.41 8.16
N ALA A 355 -5.04 18.18 8.71
CA ALA A 355 -4.86 18.99 9.92
C ALA A 355 -3.63 19.92 9.91
N GLY A 356 -3.33 20.54 8.76
CA GLY A 356 -2.19 21.45 8.59
C GLY A 356 -0.83 20.76 8.40
N ARG A 357 -0.78 19.42 8.39
CA ARG A 357 0.42 18.64 8.08
C ARG A 357 0.32 18.08 6.66
N THR A 358 1.39 18.25 5.89
CA THR A 358 1.52 17.71 4.53
C THR A 358 2.70 16.76 4.44
N LEU A 359 2.45 15.55 3.94
CA LEU A 359 3.50 14.60 3.53
C LEU A 359 3.59 14.57 2.01
N THR A 360 4.81 14.44 1.50
CA THR A 360 5.09 14.47 0.06
C THR A 360 5.85 13.21 -0.35
N VAL A 361 5.42 12.57 -1.43
CA VAL A 361 6.10 11.42 -2.03
C VAL A 361 6.25 11.62 -3.54
N PRO A 362 7.38 11.24 -4.14
CA PRO A 362 7.53 11.23 -5.59
C PRO A 362 6.82 10.02 -6.20
N VAL A 363 6.23 10.21 -7.37
CA VAL A 363 5.67 9.17 -8.23
C VAL A 363 6.35 9.23 -9.59
N GLU A 364 6.84 8.08 -10.04
CA GLU A 364 7.49 7.95 -11.33
C GLU A 364 6.50 7.39 -12.37
N ILE A 365 6.33 8.10 -13.48
CA ILE A 365 5.55 7.66 -14.63
C ILE A 365 6.49 7.17 -15.72
N VAL A 366 6.31 5.92 -16.13
CA VAL A 366 7.17 5.21 -17.09
C VAL A 366 6.37 4.70 -18.29
N PRO A 367 6.99 4.57 -19.48
CA PRO A 367 6.40 3.81 -20.58
C PRO A 367 6.34 2.30 -20.24
N PRO A 368 5.54 1.49 -20.96
CA PRO A 368 5.66 0.03 -20.89
C PRO A 368 7.09 -0.42 -21.21
N ARG A 369 7.55 -1.52 -20.61
CA ARG A 369 8.91 -2.02 -20.75
C ARG A 369 8.93 -3.34 -21.48
N VAL A 370 9.90 -3.50 -22.39
CA VAL A 370 10.21 -4.79 -23.03
C VAL A 370 10.84 -5.72 -22.00
N ILE A 371 10.22 -6.88 -21.79
CA ILE A 371 10.67 -7.90 -20.83
C ILE A 371 11.04 -9.23 -21.48
N GLY A 372 10.69 -9.44 -22.75
CA GLY A 372 10.95 -10.71 -23.40
C GLY A 372 10.95 -10.63 -24.92
N VAL A 373 11.78 -11.49 -25.51
CA VAL A 373 11.78 -11.83 -26.93
C VAL A 373 11.66 -13.35 -27.02
N THR A 374 10.76 -13.85 -27.85
CA THR A 374 10.61 -15.30 -28.08
C THR A 374 10.78 -15.58 -29.56
N LEU A 375 11.61 -16.57 -29.87
CA LEU A 375 11.87 -17.06 -31.22
C LEU A 375 11.24 -18.44 -31.40
N THR A 376 10.57 -18.68 -32.51
CA THR A 376 9.91 -19.95 -32.78
C THR A 376 10.01 -20.32 -34.27
N PRO A 377 10.77 -21.38 -34.63
CA PRO A 377 11.74 -22.08 -33.76
C PRO A 377 12.93 -21.18 -33.39
N ASP A 378 13.65 -21.53 -32.31
CA ASP A 378 14.90 -20.87 -31.88
C ASP A 378 16.15 -21.44 -32.60
N THR A 379 15.94 -22.48 -33.41
CA THR A 379 16.95 -23.13 -34.24
C THR A 379 16.38 -23.37 -35.62
N VAL A 380 17.07 -22.86 -36.64
CA VAL A 380 16.68 -22.97 -38.05
C VAL A 380 17.84 -23.45 -38.90
N VAL A 381 17.55 -23.93 -40.10
CA VAL A 381 18.55 -24.13 -41.15
C VAL A 381 18.59 -22.87 -42.02
N SER A 382 19.75 -22.49 -42.55
CA SER A 382 19.87 -21.34 -43.46
C SER A 382 18.87 -21.41 -44.61
N GLY A 383 18.17 -20.31 -44.87
CA GLY A 383 17.07 -20.22 -45.84
C GLY A 383 15.68 -20.48 -45.24
N ASP A 384 15.59 -21.00 -44.01
CA ASP A 384 14.32 -21.13 -43.30
C ASP A 384 14.00 -19.84 -42.51
N ILE A 385 12.74 -19.72 -42.06
CA ILE A 385 12.24 -18.55 -41.34
C ILE A 385 12.00 -18.92 -39.87
N ALA A 386 12.41 -18.05 -38.96
CA ALA A 386 11.97 -18.07 -37.56
C ALA A 386 10.92 -16.98 -37.31
N GLN A 387 10.01 -17.19 -36.35
CA GLN A 387 9.05 -16.18 -35.93
C GLN A 387 9.51 -15.54 -34.63
N CYS A 388 9.41 -14.21 -34.53
CA CYS A 388 9.78 -13.42 -33.36
C CYS A 388 8.55 -12.75 -32.76
N THR A 389 8.37 -12.86 -31.45
CA THR A 389 7.39 -12.07 -30.68
C THR A 389 8.09 -11.31 -29.57
N VAL A 390 7.59 -10.12 -29.26
CA VAL A 390 8.07 -9.26 -28.16
C VAL A 390 7.01 -9.18 -27.09
N THR A 391 7.42 -9.25 -25.82
CA THR A 391 6.54 -9.12 -24.65
C THR A 391 6.86 -7.87 -23.84
N LEU A 392 5.82 -7.14 -23.45
CA LEU A 392 5.85 -5.99 -22.54
C LEU A 392 5.38 -6.39 -21.14
N ASP A 393 5.84 -5.69 -20.11
CA ASP A 393 5.40 -5.86 -18.72
C ASP A 393 3.95 -5.43 -18.48
N ASN A 394 3.52 -4.38 -19.19
CA ASN A 394 2.20 -3.79 -19.11
C ASN A 394 1.71 -3.41 -20.50
N THR A 395 0.39 -3.22 -20.62
CA THR A 395 -0.19 -2.76 -21.88
C THR A 395 0.12 -1.28 -22.12
N SER A 396 0.14 -0.86 -23.38
CA SER A 396 0.02 0.56 -23.72
C SER A 396 -1.44 0.93 -23.90
N VAL A 397 -1.86 2.04 -23.29
CA VAL A 397 -3.24 2.55 -23.40
C VAL A 397 -3.33 3.86 -24.20
N SER A 398 -2.21 4.53 -24.49
CA SER A 398 -2.21 5.77 -25.28
C SER A 398 -2.24 5.51 -26.79
N GLY A 399 -1.68 4.37 -27.22
CA GLY A 399 -1.45 4.08 -28.62
C GLY A 399 -0.58 2.83 -28.84
N PRO A 400 -0.30 2.48 -30.11
CA PRO A 400 0.53 1.33 -30.43
C PRO A 400 1.98 1.51 -29.95
N VAL A 401 2.63 0.41 -29.59
CA VAL A 401 4.04 0.38 -29.18
C VAL A 401 4.88 -0.17 -30.33
N SER A 402 5.73 0.68 -30.90
CA SER A 402 6.72 0.29 -31.90
C SER A 402 8.06 0.02 -31.22
N VAL A 403 8.43 -1.25 -31.12
CA VAL A 403 9.70 -1.68 -30.52
C VAL A 403 10.85 -1.46 -31.54
N ASN A 404 12.10 -1.38 -31.10
CA ASN A 404 13.41 -1.66 -31.76
C ASN A 404 13.71 -3.14 -32.02
N LEU A 405 13.95 -3.68 -33.23
CA LEU A 405 14.59 -4.99 -33.39
C LEU A 405 15.92 -4.82 -34.11
N LEU A 406 16.96 -5.48 -33.60
CA LEU A 406 18.29 -5.51 -34.16
C LEU A 406 18.83 -6.93 -34.11
N SER A 407 19.49 -7.36 -35.18
CA SER A 407 20.29 -8.59 -35.20
C SER A 407 21.77 -8.19 -35.10
N ASP A 408 22.51 -8.81 -34.19
CA ASP A 408 23.96 -8.62 -34.07
C ASP A 408 24.76 -9.35 -35.17
N ALA A 409 24.13 -10.30 -35.86
CA ALA A 409 24.71 -11.10 -36.93
C ALA A 409 23.84 -11.06 -38.20
N PRO A 410 23.72 -9.89 -38.87
CA PRO A 410 22.84 -9.71 -40.03
C PRO A 410 23.20 -10.57 -41.25
N GLY A 411 24.42 -11.15 -41.29
CA GLY A 411 24.80 -12.12 -42.32
C GLY A 411 24.14 -13.51 -42.17
N PHE A 412 23.55 -13.80 -41.01
CA PHE A 412 22.89 -15.09 -40.71
C PHE A 412 21.41 -14.93 -40.37
N ALA A 413 20.98 -13.78 -39.85
CA ALA A 413 19.58 -13.52 -39.54
C ALA A 413 19.28 -12.01 -39.69
N THR A 414 18.27 -11.67 -40.48
CA THR A 414 17.82 -10.29 -40.67
C THR A 414 16.45 -10.07 -40.05
N VAL A 415 16.30 -8.91 -39.41
CA VAL A 415 15.03 -8.43 -38.84
C VAL A 415 14.43 -7.37 -39.78
N PRO A 416 13.11 -7.32 -39.97
CA PRO A 416 12.47 -6.23 -40.69
C PRO A 416 12.57 -4.91 -39.91
N ASN A 417 12.71 -3.79 -40.63
CA ASN A 417 12.83 -2.44 -40.06
C ASN A 417 11.74 -1.49 -40.61
N PRO A 418 10.97 -0.77 -39.75
CA PRO A 418 10.80 -0.97 -38.32
C PRO A 418 9.74 -2.06 -38.02
N ILE A 419 9.33 -2.17 -36.77
CA ILE A 419 9.35 -3.43 -36.01
C ILE A 419 7.98 -3.81 -35.44
N ALA A 420 7.88 -5.06 -34.97
CA ALA A 420 6.82 -5.60 -34.12
C ALA A 420 6.04 -4.50 -33.39
N THR A 421 4.87 -4.16 -33.96
CA THR A 421 4.00 -3.12 -33.43
C THR A 421 2.93 -3.80 -32.58
N LEU A 422 2.92 -3.50 -31.29
CA LEU A 422 1.85 -3.95 -30.41
C LEU A 422 0.69 -2.95 -30.52
N ALA A 423 -0.51 -3.44 -30.80
CA ALA A 423 -1.71 -2.62 -30.69
C ALA A 423 -1.97 -2.21 -29.22
N PRO A 424 -2.76 -1.14 -28.97
CA PRO A 424 -3.17 -0.78 -27.62
C PRO A 424 -3.79 -1.98 -26.87
N PHE A 425 -3.63 -2.01 -25.55
CA PHE A 425 -4.14 -3.04 -24.66
C PHE A 425 -3.56 -4.46 -24.89
N GLN A 426 -2.44 -4.58 -25.59
CA GLN A 426 -1.70 -5.83 -25.78
C GLN A 426 -0.35 -5.79 -25.07
N THR A 427 0.05 -6.92 -24.50
CA THR A 427 1.40 -7.12 -23.94
C THR A 427 2.28 -7.97 -24.83
N VAL A 428 1.74 -8.68 -25.83
CA VAL A 428 2.51 -9.53 -26.75
C VAL A 428 2.29 -9.04 -28.17
N SER A 429 3.37 -8.92 -28.95
CA SER A 429 3.29 -8.50 -30.34
C SER A 429 2.73 -9.59 -31.25
N PRO A 430 2.21 -9.23 -32.44
CA PRO A 430 2.12 -10.18 -33.55
C PRO A 430 3.50 -10.77 -33.86
N SER A 431 3.51 -11.99 -34.40
CA SER A 431 4.74 -12.63 -34.86
C SER A 431 5.32 -11.90 -36.07
N VAL A 432 6.63 -11.67 -36.02
CA VAL A 432 7.41 -11.05 -37.09
C VAL A 432 8.41 -12.08 -37.62
N ALA A 433 8.50 -12.22 -38.94
CA ALA A 433 9.46 -13.12 -39.56
C ALA A 433 10.90 -12.63 -39.35
N ILE A 434 11.77 -13.56 -38.98
CA ILE A 434 13.23 -13.42 -38.99
C ILE A 434 13.72 -14.25 -40.16
N ASP A 435 14.20 -13.56 -41.19
CA ASP A 435 14.70 -14.21 -42.40
C ASP A 435 16.15 -14.65 -42.18
N THR A 436 16.44 -15.91 -42.50
CA THR A 436 17.82 -16.36 -42.63
C THR A 436 18.17 -16.49 -44.12
N PRO A 437 19.26 -15.88 -44.59
CA PRO A 437 19.63 -15.97 -45.99
C PRO A 437 19.95 -17.42 -46.36
N ASP A 438 19.63 -17.81 -47.59
CA ASP A 438 20.05 -19.10 -48.12
C ASP A 438 21.56 -19.05 -48.44
N ILE A 439 22.35 -19.79 -47.67
CA ILE A 439 23.81 -19.81 -47.77
C ILE A 439 24.20 -21.16 -48.36
N GLU A 440 24.56 -21.17 -49.65
CA GLU A 440 24.89 -22.38 -50.41
C GLU A 440 26.30 -22.94 -50.15
N ILE A 441 27.00 -22.44 -49.13
CA ILE A 441 28.32 -22.94 -48.70
C ILE A 441 28.25 -23.43 -47.25
N PRO A 442 29.02 -24.48 -46.88
CA PRO A 442 28.99 -25.00 -45.52
C PRO A 442 29.66 -24.02 -44.54
N PHE A 443 29.06 -23.84 -43.36
CA PHE A 443 29.59 -22.99 -42.29
C PHE A 443 29.38 -23.64 -40.92
N LYS A 444 30.18 -23.25 -39.92
CA LYS A 444 29.96 -23.67 -38.53
C LYS A 444 28.66 -23.07 -38.03
N THR A 445 27.90 -23.79 -37.18
CA THR A 445 26.68 -23.27 -36.55
C THR A 445 26.87 -21.83 -36.10
N ALA A 446 26.03 -20.94 -36.62
CA ALA A 446 26.06 -19.53 -36.33
C ALA A 446 25.00 -19.19 -35.28
N HIS A 447 25.22 -18.09 -34.57
CA HIS A 447 24.28 -17.54 -33.60
C HIS A 447 24.03 -16.08 -33.94
N ALA A 448 22.76 -15.67 -33.88
CA ALA A 448 22.34 -14.28 -34.00
C ALA A 448 21.50 -13.92 -32.78
N ASP A 449 21.95 -12.96 -31.99
CA ASP A 449 21.19 -12.42 -30.87
C ASP A 449 20.26 -11.32 -31.40
N ILE A 450 18.96 -11.58 -31.31
CA ILE A 450 17.90 -10.65 -31.71
C ILE A 450 17.54 -9.81 -30.49
N LEU A 451 17.91 -8.53 -30.54
CA LEU A 451 17.69 -7.55 -29.48
C LEU A 451 16.42 -6.74 -29.76
N ALA A 452 15.51 -6.74 -28.79
CA ALA A 452 14.35 -5.86 -28.75
C ALA A 452 14.61 -4.66 -27.83
N THR A 453 14.32 -3.42 -28.27
CA THR A 453 14.54 -2.19 -27.45
C THR A 453 13.34 -1.25 -27.50
N TYR A 454 12.86 -0.73 -26.37
CA TYR A 454 11.85 0.34 -26.35
C TYR A 454 12.16 1.32 -25.23
N GLY A 455 12.51 2.57 -25.60
CA GLY A 455 13.01 3.55 -24.65
C GLY A 455 14.29 3.07 -23.96
N ASP A 456 14.25 2.94 -22.64
CA ASP A 456 15.33 2.46 -21.77
C ASP A 456 15.29 0.94 -21.53
N SER A 457 14.25 0.24 -22.02
CA SER A 457 14.06 -1.19 -21.82
C SER A 457 14.57 -2.02 -23.00
N SER A 458 15.12 -3.21 -22.70
CA SER A 458 15.54 -4.15 -23.74
C SER A 458 15.50 -5.60 -23.27
N ALA A 459 15.30 -6.52 -24.21
CA ALA A 459 15.41 -7.95 -24.01
C ALA A 459 15.98 -8.60 -25.28
N SER A 460 16.60 -9.77 -25.17
CA SER A 460 17.14 -10.47 -26.33
C SER A 460 16.83 -11.96 -26.32
N ALA A 461 16.85 -12.57 -27.50
CA ALA A 461 16.80 -14.01 -27.69
C ALA A 461 17.81 -14.44 -28.75
N ARG A 462 18.39 -15.62 -28.57
CA ARG A 462 19.40 -16.17 -29.49
C ARG A 462 18.75 -17.08 -30.53
N LEU A 463 18.92 -16.77 -31.81
CA LEU A 463 18.63 -17.66 -32.92
C LEU A 463 19.86 -18.50 -33.25
N THR A 464 19.71 -19.82 -33.34
CA THR A 464 20.75 -20.72 -33.82
C THR A 464 20.52 -21.04 -35.30
N VAL A 465 21.48 -20.73 -36.16
CA VAL A 465 21.39 -21.00 -37.61
C VAL A 465 22.37 -22.11 -37.98
N LYS A 466 21.81 -23.24 -38.40
CA LYS A 466 22.56 -24.39 -38.92
C LYS A 466 22.75 -24.25 -40.42
N SER A 467 23.88 -24.72 -40.92
CA SER A 467 24.12 -24.75 -42.36
C SER A 467 23.19 -25.74 -43.06
N ARG A 468 22.61 -25.33 -44.20
CA ARG A 468 21.87 -26.21 -45.11
C ARG A 468 22.80 -27.24 -45.76
N VAL A 469 24.03 -26.84 -46.07
CA VAL A 469 25.04 -27.70 -46.67
C VAL A 469 25.82 -28.42 -45.57
N VAL A 470 25.60 -29.73 -45.46
CA VAL A 470 26.33 -30.57 -44.51
C VAL A 470 27.69 -30.93 -45.11
N ALA A 471 28.78 -30.52 -44.45
CA ALA A 471 30.15 -30.89 -44.81
C ALA A 471 30.99 -31.02 -43.54
N GLY A 472 32.02 -31.86 -43.58
CA GLY A 472 32.96 -32.04 -42.49
C GLY A 472 33.78 -30.77 -42.21
N ILE A 473 33.99 -30.49 -40.92
CA ILE A 473 34.90 -29.44 -40.48
C ILE A 473 36.33 -29.98 -40.57
N LEU A 474 37.18 -29.32 -41.36
CA LEU A 474 38.59 -29.71 -41.42
C LEU A 474 39.28 -29.45 -40.08
N ASN A 475 40.02 -30.44 -39.59
CA ASN A 475 40.81 -30.39 -38.35
C ASN A 475 42.31 -30.26 -38.63
N THR A 476 42.85 -31.05 -39.57
CA THR A 476 44.26 -30.96 -39.95
C THR A 476 44.45 -31.06 -41.47
N LEU A 477 45.50 -30.42 -41.97
CA LEU A 477 46.06 -30.63 -43.30
C LEU A 477 47.57 -30.84 -43.12
N THR A 478 48.09 -31.98 -43.57
CA THR A 478 49.52 -32.29 -43.55
C THR A 478 50.01 -32.65 -44.94
N VAL A 479 51.27 -32.35 -45.23
CA VAL A 479 51.92 -32.68 -46.50
C VAL A 479 53.16 -33.50 -46.19
N ARG A 480 53.28 -34.70 -46.78
CA ARG A 480 54.41 -35.60 -46.53
C ARG A 480 54.92 -36.28 -47.82
N PRO A 481 56.24 -36.22 -48.10
CA PRO A 481 57.21 -35.33 -47.47
C PRO A 481 56.88 -33.85 -47.74
N ASP A 482 57.23 -32.96 -46.80
CA ASP A 482 57.03 -31.51 -46.88
C ASP A 482 58.11 -30.80 -47.72
N THR A 483 59.14 -31.54 -48.15
CA THR A 483 60.17 -31.12 -49.09
C THR A 483 60.42 -32.20 -50.13
N VAL A 484 60.40 -31.85 -51.42
CA VAL A 484 60.61 -32.77 -52.54
C VAL A 484 61.50 -32.15 -53.61
N THR A 485 62.28 -32.99 -54.29
CA THR A 485 62.94 -32.60 -55.55
C THR A 485 61.92 -32.51 -56.68
N GLY A 486 62.05 -31.53 -57.58
CA GLY A 486 61.19 -31.34 -58.74
C GLY A 486 61.01 -32.63 -59.57
N GLY A 487 59.76 -32.97 -59.89
CA GLY A 487 59.38 -34.21 -60.54
C GLY A 487 59.09 -35.38 -59.59
N ARG A 488 59.24 -35.20 -58.26
CA ARG A 488 58.74 -36.13 -57.23
C ARG A 488 57.39 -35.66 -56.70
N SER A 489 56.57 -36.60 -56.24
CA SER A 489 55.27 -36.30 -55.63
C SER A 489 55.37 -36.21 -54.10
N ALA A 490 54.45 -35.46 -53.51
CA ALA A 490 54.15 -35.48 -52.08
C ALA A 490 52.69 -35.91 -51.87
N THR A 491 52.35 -36.38 -50.69
CA THR A 491 50.96 -36.73 -50.34
C THR A 491 50.41 -35.71 -49.36
N GLY A 492 49.30 -35.08 -49.71
CA GLY A 492 48.49 -34.27 -48.80
C GLY A 492 47.48 -35.16 -48.07
N THR A 493 47.36 -34.99 -46.75
CA THR A 493 46.35 -35.67 -45.92
C THR A 493 45.51 -34.63 -45.20
N VAL A 494 44.20 -34.68 -45.40
CA VAL A 494 43.21 -33.85 -44.69
C VAL A 494 42.46 -34.73 -43.72
N THR A 495 42.28 -34.24 -42.49
CA THR A 495 41.39 -34.89 -41.52
C THR A 495 40.21 -33.99 -41.19
N LEU A 496 39.02 -34.57 -41.06
CA LEU A 496 37.87 -33.95 -40.45
C LEU A 496 38.01 -33.98 -38.91
N ALA A 497 37.33 -33.06 -38.22
CA ALA A 497 37.24 -33.06 -36.76
C ALA A 497 36.45 -34.26 -36.24
N GLU A 498 35.44 -34.67 -37.01
CA GLU A 498 34.56 -35.80 -36.72
C GLU A 498 34.02 -36.38 -38.03
N ALA A 499 33.48 -37.59 -37.97
CA ALA A 499 32.81 -38.21 -39.10
C ALA A 499 31.47 -37.54 -39.36
N VAL A 500 31.13 -37.30 -40.63
CA VAL A 500 29.84 -36.72 -41.02
C VAL A 500 29.00 -37.72 -41.81
N SER A 501 27.68 -37.49 -41.82
CA SER A 501 26.68 -38.38 -42.42
C SER A 501 26.56 -38.29 -43.95
N VAL A 502 27.27 -37.34 -44.58
CA VAL A 502 27.32 -37.16 -46.03
C VAL A 502 28.76 -37.01 -46.51
N ASP A 503 28.99 -37.25 -47.79
CA ASP A 503 30.28 -37.06 -48.43
C ASP A 503 30.74 -35.59 -48.31
N THR A 504 31.96 -35.38 -47.84
CA THR A 504 32.58 -34.04 -47.75
C THR A 504 33.49 -33.81 -48.93
N VAL A 505 33.09 -32.91 -49.84
CA VAL A 505 33.97 -32.42 -50.89
C VAL A 505 34.91 -31.37 -50.30
N VAL A 506 36.21 -31.65 -50.33
CA VAL A 506 37.27 -30.75 -49.90
C VAL A 506 37.88 -30.12 -51.14
N GLY A 507 37.68 -28.82 -51.33
CA GLY A 507 38.34 -28.06 -52.39
C GLY A 507 39.84 -27.92 -52.09
N LEU A 508 40.68 -28.09 -53.12
CA LEU A 508 42.14 -28.08 -52.98
C LEU A 508 42.77 -27.06 -53.93
N ALA A 509 43.87 -26.43 -53.49
CA ALA A 509 44.67 -25.56 -54.35
C ALA A 509 46.14 -25.54 -53.94
N ALA A 510 47.03 -25.33 -54.91
CA ALA A 510 48.44 -25.01 -54.70
C ALA A 510 48.71 -23.57 -55.16
N GLN A 511 49.33 -22.75 -54.30
CA GLN A 511 49.54 -21.32 -54.54
C GLN A 511 50.97 -20.88 -54.17
N GLU A 512 51.56 -19.95 -54.92
CA GLU A 512 52.81 -19.29 -54.52
C GLU A 512 52.58 -18.40 -53.26
N PRO A 513 53.56 -18.31 -52.34
CA PRO A 513 53.47 -17.42 -51.19
C PRO A 513 53.45 -15.95 -51.64
N GLY A 514 52.46 -15.18 -51.19
CA GLY A 514 52.36 -13.74 -51.45
C GLY A 514 51.32 -13.32 -52.50
N GLY A 515 50.60 -14.25 -53.13
CA GLY A 515 49.44 -13.92 -53.96
C GLY A 515 48.27 -13.41 -53.11
N GLY A 516 48.10 -12.09 -52.99
CA GLY A 516 47.10 -11.42 -52.15
C GLY A 516 45.63 -11.53 -52.59
N GLY A 517 45.23 -12.61 -53.27
CA GLY A 517 43.84 -12.85 -53.66
C GLY A 517 43.06 -13.61 -52.60
N LEU A 518 41.74 -13.41 -52.56
CA LEU A 518 40.80 -14.26 -51.79
C LEU A 518 41.07 -15.74 -52.12
N PRO A 519 40.95 -16.67 -51.14
CA PRO A 519 41.24 -18.08 -51.32
C PRO A 519 40.22 -18.73 -52.28
N MET A 520 40.50 -18.67 -53.58
CA MET A 520 39.71 -19.36 -54.59
C MET A 520 40.38 -20.71 -54.91
N PRO A 521 39.61 -21.81 -55.09
CA PRO A 521 40.13 -23.15 -55.36
C PRO A 521 40.63 -23.28 -56.81
N TRP A 522 41.74 -22.59 -57.12
CA TRP A 522 42.44 -22.70 -58.40
C TRP A 522 43.93 -22.88 -58.15
N ASN A 523 44.55 -23.83 -58.86
CA ASN A 523 45.99 -24.01 -58.84
C ASN A 523 46.67 -22.80 -59.48
N ASN A 524 47.41 -22.04 -58.69
CA ASN A 524 48.19 -20.88 -59.11
C ASN A 524 49.64 -20.99 -58.64
N SER A 525 50.21 -22.20 -58.75
CA SER A 525 51.64 -22.44 -58.56
C SER A 525 52.27 -22.87 -59.86
N SER A 526 53.47 -22.35 -60.11
CA SER A 526 54.29 -22.71 -61.28
C SER A 526 55.04 -24.03 -61.11
N VAL A 527 55.09 -24.57 -59.88
CA VAL A 527 55.95 -25.69 -59.52
C VAL A 527 55.24 -26.87 -58.85
N ALA A 528 54.00 -26.69 -58.40
CA ALA A 528 53.19 -27.78 -57.86
C ALA A 528 51.72 -27.68 -58.31
N SER A 529 51.08 -28.84 -58.45
CA SER A 529 49.65 -28.95 -58.73
C SER A 529 48.98 -30.01 -57.87
N VAL A 530 47.72 -29.77 -57.53
CA VAL A 530 46.84 -30.69 -56.80
C VAL A 530 45.55 -30.92 -57.61
N PRO A 531 44.80 -32.00 -57.37
CA PRO A 531 43.42 -32.10 -57.86
C PRO A 531 42.60 -30.88 -57.44
N THR A 532 41.51 -30.57 -58.13
CA THR A 532 40.62 -29.45 -57.75
C THR A 532 39.85 -29.74 -56.46
N SER A 533 39.59 -31.01 -56.17
CA SER A 533 38.97 -31.46 -54.92
C SER A 533 39.26 -32.94 -54.63
N ILE A 534 38.97 -33.35 -53.40
CA ILE A 534 38.77 -34.76 -53.02
C ILE A 534 37.45 -34.93 -52.28
N THR A 535 36.94 -36.16 -52.24
CA THR A 535 35.77 -36.51 -51.43
C THR A 535 36.19 -37.38 -50.25
N ILE A 536 35.84 -36.97 -49.03
CA ILE A 536 35.90 -37.82 -47.83
C ILE A 536 34.51 -38.43 -47.67
N HIS A 537 34.39 -39.73 -47.92
CA HIS A 537 33.09 -40.40 -47.89
C HIS A 537 32.49 -40.41 -46.48
N THR A 538 31.16 -40.47 -46.42
CA THR A 538 30.38 -40.57 -45.17
C THR A 538 30.98 -41.58 -44.17
N GLY A 539 31.00 -41.22 -42.89
CA GLY A 539 31.58 -42.03 -41.82
C GLY A 539 33.12 -42.00 -41.70
N ASN A 540 33.84 -41.55 -42.74
CA ASN A 540 35.30 -41.40 -42.70
C ASN A 540 35.71 -40.02 -42.20
N ILE A 541 36.91 -39.94 -41.60
CA ILE A 541 37.50 -38.68 -41.13
C ILE A 541 38.78 -38.31 -41.87
N THR A 542 39.26 -39.10 -42.81
CA THR A 542 40.54 -38.88 -43.48
C THR A 542 40.40 -38.99 -44.99
N GLY A 543 41.00 -38.04 -45.71
CA GLY A 543 41.16 -38.08 -47.16
C GLY A 543 42.58 -37.74 -47.56
N THR A 544 43.09 -38.36 -48.62
CA THR A 544 44.44 -38.13 -49.14
C THR A 544 44.42 -37.73 -50.60
N PHE A 545 45.35 -36.87 -51.01
CA PHE A 545 45.54 -36.47 -52.40
C PHE A 545 47.03 -36.44 -52.77
N GLN A 546 47.31 -36.66 -54.05
CA GLN A 546 48.67 -36.54 -54.59
C GLN A 546 48.95 -35.09 -54.97
N ILE A 547 50.15 -34.62 -54.63
CA ILE A 547 50.70 -33.33 -55.05
C ILE A 547 51.80 -33.62 -56.06
N SER A 548 51.64 -33.13 -57.29
CA SER A 548 52.61 -33.30 -58.37
C SER A 548 53.50 -32.08 -58.50
N THR A 549 54.79 -32.26 -58.77
CA THR A 549 55.73 -31.15 -58.98
C THR A 549 56.36 -31.17 -60.37
N THR A 550 56.72 -30.00 -60.88
CA THR A 550 57.36 -29.89 -62.20
C THR A 550 58.84 -30.30 -62.14
N ARG A 551 59.32 -30.95 -63.20
CA ARG A 551 60.73 -31.39 -63.32
C ARG A 551 61.68 -30.27 -63.76
N ASN A 552 61.12 -29.21 -64.34
CA ASN A 552 61.88 -28.13 -65.00
C ASN A 552 62.04 -26.95 -64.05
N LEU A 553 62.99 -27.06 -63.12
CA LEU A 553 63.38 -26.01 -62.20
C LEU A 553 64.83 -25.61 -62.44
N SER A 554 65.17 -24.33 -62.30
CA SER A 554 66.55 -23.86 -62.43
C SER A 554 67.43 -24.43 -61.30
N PRO A 555 68.70 -24.82 -61.56
CA PRO A 555 69.59 -25.35 -60.52
C PRO A 555 69.70 -24.43 -59.30
N GLY A 556 69.62 -24.99 -58.09
CA GLY A 556 69.65 -24.25 -56.81
C GLY A 556 68.30 -23.68 -56.38
N THR A 557 67.20 -24.01 -57.06
CA THR A 557 65.87 -23.50 -56.70
C THR A 557 65.36 -24.15 -55.41
N ARG A 558 64.83 -23.34 -54.49
CA ARG A 558 64.02 -23.76 -53.33
C ARG A 558 62.75 -22.91 -53.29
N ARG A 559 61.63 -23.47 -53.75
CA ARG A 559 60.35 -22.76 -53.86
C ARG A 559 59.31 -23.29 -52.87
N PRO A 560 58.92 -22.53 -51.85
CA PRO A 560 57.78 -22.88 -51.00
C PRO A 560 56.48 -22.67 -51.77
N VAL A 561 55.55 -23.61 -51.62
CA VAL A 561 54.19 -23.57 -52.16
C VAL A 561 53.22 -23.74 -51.00
N ARG A 562 52.17 -22.92 -50.95
CA ARG A 562 51.07 -23.06 -50.00
C ARG A 562 50.03 -24.01 -50.58
N ILE A 563 49.88 -25.18 -49.95
CA ILE A 563 48.80 -26.11 -50.21
C ILE A 563 47.61 -25.71 -49.34
N MET A 564 46.45 -25.58 -49.95
CA MET A 564 45.20 -25.19 -49.32
C MET A 564 44.19 -26.34 -49.41
N ALA A 565 43.46 -26.58 -48.33
CA ALA A 565 42.29 -27.44 -48.30
C ALA A 565 41.12 -26.66 -47.68
N GLY A 566 39.98 -26.61 -48.36
CA GLY A 566 38.79 -25.87 -47.93
C GLY A 566 37.53 -26.72 -47.91
N ALA A 567 36.82 -26.72 -46.78
CA ALA A 567 35.44 -27.18 -46.63
C ALA A 567 34.68 -26.16 -45.76
N VAL A 568 34.13 -26.55 -44.60
CA VAL A 568 33.55 -25.59 -43.62
C VAL A 568 34.57 -24.55 -43.15
N VAL A 569 35.83 -24.95 -43.06
CA VAL A 569 36.98 -24.08 -42.76
C VAL A 569 38.08 -24.33 -43.79
N THR A 570 38.98 -23.37 -43.94
CA THR A 570 40.17 -23.50 -44.79
C THR A 570 41.42 -23.72 -43.96
N LEU A 571 42.19 -24.75 -44.31
CA LEU A 571 43.50 -25.06 -43.73
C LEU A 571 44.61 -24.90 -44.77
N TYR A 572 45.82 -24.64 -44.29
CA TYR A 572 47.00 -24.46 -45.12
C TYR A 572 48.17 -25.33 -44.62
N ALA A 573 48.96 -25.83 -45.56
CA ALA A 573 50.22 -26.50 -45.32
C ALA A 573 51.27 -26.02 -46.33
N THR A 574 52.55 -26.18 -46.03
CA THR A 574 53.64 -25.78 -46.93
C THR A 574 54.31 -27.00 -47.54
N LEU A 575 54.52 -26.96 -48.85
CA LEU A 575 55.41 -27.86 -49.59
C LEU A 575 56.61 -27.07 -50.12
N THR A 576 57.82 -27.55 -49.90
CA THR A 576 59.03 -26.97 -50.51
C THR A 576 59.49 -27.81 -51.69
N VAL A 577 59.58 -27.21 -52.89
CA VAL A 577 60.11 -27.87 -54.08
C VAL A 577 61.55 -27.43 -54.32
N THR A 578 62.48 -28.38 -54.42
CA THR A 578 63.91 -28.14 -54.64
C THR A 578 64.42 -28.74 -55.95
N THR A 579 65.59 -28.30 -56.44
CA THR A 579 66.34 -28.99 -57.52
C THR A 579 67.43 -29.89 -57.01
#